data_AF-A0A2S4KCX9-F1
#
_entry.id   AF-A0A2S4KCX9-F1
#
_cell.length_a   1.000
_cell.length_b   1.000
_cell.length_c   1.000
_cell.angle_alpha   90.00
_cell.angle_beta   90.00
_cell.angle_gamma   90.00
#
_symmetry.space_group_name_H-M   'P 1'
#
loop_
_entity.id
_entity.type
_entity.pdbx_description
1 polymer ?
#
loop_
_entity_poly.entity_id
_entity_poly.type
_entity_poly.pdbx_seq_one_letter_code
_entity_poly.pdbx_strand_id
1 'polypeptide(L)'
;MSAKQAHPHPREDGVVPPAAAQASLRCRLCTCILGAEEDDDPSLALCGACKRRPEARRLGLGQPGASPPTAPAALAARAPSAPAREFTEAERALIRKVHGFMPAQQLLALLNERLACDLGPDATPYGMDQLHAQIGTFTAAAPAGGHGWAAQRKLIAQARRSGLLAAITEQVIDDFAVVFSLNPKQVLCLRDTLLQPEDGQ
;
A
#
# COMPACT_ATOMS: atom_id res chain seq x y z
N MET A 1 87.17 -0.25 43.11
CA MET A 1 86.95 1.20 43.31
C MET A 1 85.58 1.53 42.76
N SER A 2 84.75 2.17 43.58
CA SER A 2 83.70 3.18 43.27
C SER A 2 82.84 2.99 42.00
N ALA A 3 81.52 3.12 41.98
CA ALA A 3 80.49 3.59 42.90
C ALA A 3 79.12 3.22 42.22
N LYS A 4 78.11 2.68 42.92
CA LYS A 4 77.07 3.38 43.71
C LYS A 4 75.83 3.80 42.88
N GLN A 5 74.68 3.20 43.28
CA GLN A 5 73.29 3.73 43.25
C GLN A 5 72.63 3.89 41.86
N ALA A 6 71.31 3.74 41.66
CA ALA A 6 70.16 3.45 42.53
C ALA A 6 68.91 3.24 41.65
N HIS A 7 67.94 2.53 42.24
CA HIS A 7 66.48 2.61 42.01
C HIS A 7 65.81 1.89 40.81
N PRO A 8 64.65 1.25 41.07
CA PRO A 8 63.91 0.46 40.11
C PRO A 8 62.94 1.34 39.31
N HIS A 9 62.91 1.15 37.99
CA HIS A 9 61.84 1.70 37.15
C HIS A 9 60.71 0.68 37.02
N PRO A 10 59.44 1.11 37.11
CA PRO A 10 58.29 0.24 37.06
C PRO A 10 58.03 -0.26 35.64
N ARG A 11 57.36 -1.40 35.60
CA ARG A 11 56.96 -2.18 34.44
C ARG A 11 56.21 -1.36 33.40
N GLU A 12 56.53 -1.65 32.15
CA GLU A 12 55.66 -1.41 31.01
C GLU A 12 54.43 -2.30 31.15
N ASP A 13 53.28 -1.71 31.41
CA ASP A 13 52.00 -2.41 31.37
C ASP A 13 50.91 -1.46 30.86
N GLY A 14 50.45 -1.77 29.65
CA GLY A 14 49.05 -1.64 29.30
C GLY A 14 48.51 -0.23 29.09
N VAL A 15 48.75 0.32 27.91
CA VAL A 15 47.71 1.10 27.24
C VAL A 15 46.56 0.12 26.96
N VAL A 16 45.61 0.01 27.89
CA VAL A 16 44.31 -0.63 27.66
C VAL A 16 43.34 0.50 27.32
N PRO A 17 43.02 0.74 26.03
CA PRO A 17 41.87 1.58 25.72
C PRO A 17 40.62 0.95 26.33
N PRO A 18 39.67 1.72 26.87
CA PRO A 18 38.44 1.15 27.40
C PRO A 18 37.78 0.37 26.27
N ALA A 19 37.50 -0.90 26.55
CA ALA A 19 36.79 -1.81 25.68
C ALA A 19 35.54 -1.08 25.15
N ALA A 20 35.63 -0.62 23.91
CA ALA A 20 34.47 -0.19 23.16
C ALA A 20 33.47 -1.33 23.29
N ALA A 21 32.30 -1.03 23.85
CA ALA A 21 31.21 -1.97 23.95
C ALA A 21 31.04 -2.62 22.57
N GLN A 22 31.54 -3.86 22.43
CA GLN A 22 31.31 -4.65 21.25
C GLN A 22 29.82 -4.94 21.27
N ALA A 23 29.04 -4.08 20.62
CA ALA A 23 27.65 -4.34 20.35
C ALA A 23 27.64 -5.69 19.62
N SER A 24 27.24 -6.74 20.35
CA SER A 24 27.23 -8.10 19.83
C SER A 24 26.27 -8.08 18.66
N LEU A 25 26.81 -8.13 17.44
CA LEU A 25 26.02 -8.17 16.24
C LEU A 25 25.12 -9.40 16.33
N ARG A 26 23.82 -9.24 16.10
CA ARG A 26 22.86 -10.34 16.15
C ARG A 26 22.37 -10.68 14.76
N CYS A 27 22.17 -11.97 14.51
CA CYS A 27 21.57 -12.46 13.28
C CYS A 27 20.16 -11.87 13.12
N ARG A 28 19.86 -11.27 11.97
CA ARG A 28 18.52 -10.70 11.69
C ARG A 28 17.41 -11.74 11.57
N LEU A 29 17.76 -13.00 11.29
CA LEU A 29 16.79 -14.09 11.14
C LEU A 29 16.51 -14.83 12.44
N CYS A 30 17.56 -15.26 13.14
CA CYS A 30 17.43 -16.12 14.32
C CYS A 30 17.94 -15.49 15.62
N THR A 31 18.38 -14.22 15.58
CA THR A 31 18.84 -13.42 16.73
C THR A 31 20.03 -13.96 17.50
N CYS A 32 20.68 -15.03 17.02
CA CYS A 32 21.93 -15.53 17.59
C CYS A 32 23.05 -14.49 17.49
N ILE A 33 24.02 -14.59 18.40
CA ILE A 33 25.17 -13.69 18.42
C ILE A 33 26.10 -14.08 17.25
N LEU A 34 26.50 -13.09 16.46
CA LEU A 34 27.44 -13.21 15.35
C LEU A 34 28.87 -12.96 15.84
N GLY A 35 29.82 -13.65 15.22
CA GLY A 35 31.24 -13.58 15.60
C GLY A 35 31.72 -14.78 16.42
N ALA A 36 30.90 -15.83 16.51
CA ALA A 36 31.30 -17.11 17.10
C ALA A 36 31.79 -18.11 16.04
N GLU A 37 31.36 -17.97 14.77
CA GLU A 37 31.60 -18.94 13.71
C GLU A 37 32.19 -18.28 12.46
N GLU A 38 33.02 -19.03 11.72
CA GLU A 38 33.77 -18.53 10.54
C GLU A 38 32.88 -18.21 9.33
N ASP A 39 31.65 -18.76 9.28
CA ASP A 39 30.68 -18.60 8.18
C ASP A 39 29.65 -17.47 8.43
N ASP A 40 29.81 -16.71 9.51
CA ASP A 40 28.97 -15.55 9.81
C ASP A 40 29.23 -14.40 8.82
N ASP A 41 28.16 -13.73 8.38
CA ASP A 41 28.21 -12.59 7.49
C ASP A 41 27.87 -11.31 8.26
N PRO A 42 28.87 -10.58 8.82
CA PRO A 42 28.62 -9.38 9.62
C PRO A 42 28.09 -8.23 8.75
N SER A 43 28.36 -8.22 7.45
CA SER A 43 27.86 -7.20 6.52
C SER A 43 26.35 -7.29 6.32
N LEU A 44 25.80 -8.51 6.33
CA LEU A 44 24.36 -8.76 6.23
C LEU A 44 23.69 -8.98 7.58
N ALA A 45 24.49 -9.01 8.66
CA ALA A 45 24.08 -9.42 9.99
C ALA A 45 23.33 -10.77 9.97
N LEU A 46 23.94 -11.80 9.37
CA LEU A 46 23.40 -13.16 9.27
C LEU A 46 24.40 -14.22 9.72
N CYS A 47 23.93 -15.26 10.42
CA CYS A 47 24.78 -16.40 10.75
C CYS A 47 24.86 -17.40 9.59
N GLY A 48 25.90 -18.24 9.58
CA GLY A 48 26.14 -19.20 8.49
C GLY A 48 24.94 -20.13 8.17
N ALA A 49 24.19 -20.54 9.19
CA ALA A 49 22.98 -21.34 9.00
C ALA A 49 21.84 -20.56 8.33
N CYS A 50 21.65 -19.29 8.72
CA CYS A 50 20.60 -18.43 8.16
C CYS A 50 20.97 -17.88 6.78
N LYS A 51 22.26 -17.74 6.47
CA LYS A 51 22.75 -17.31 5.15
C LYS A 51 22.30 -18.24 4.01
N ARG A 52 22.20 -19.55 4.27
CA ARG A 52 21.78 -20.57 3.29
C ARG A 52 20.27 -20.67 3.11
N ARG A 53 19.49 -19.99 3.95
CA ARG A 53 18.04 -20.04 3.91
C ARG A 53 17.47 -19.18 2.78
N PRO A 54 16.40 -19.61 2.09
CA PRO A 54 15.79 -18.82 1.02
C PRO A 54 15.29 -17.46 1.51
N GLU A 55 14.94 -17.34 2.80
CA GLU A 55 14.53 -16.08 3.41
C GLU A 55 15.66 -15.04 3.48
N ALA A 56 16.94 -15.43 3.46
CA ALA A 56 18.07 -14.50 3.46
C ALA A 56 18.22 -13.74 2.12
N ARG A 57 17.71 -14.28 1.02
CA ARG A 57 17.70 -13.58 -0.29
C ARG A 57 16.90 -12.27 -0.25
N ARG A 58 15.89 -12.19 0.62
CA ARG A 58 15.07 -10.99 0.82
C ARG A 58 15.82 -9.87 1.57
N LEU A 59 16.97 -10.17 2.17
CA LEU A 59 17.77 -9.22 2.94
C LEU A 59 18.94 -8.60 2.16
N GLY A 60 19.01 -8.78 0.84
CA GLY A 60 19.92 -8.00 -0.02
C GLY A 60 21.07 -8.79 -0.68
N LEU A 61 21.08 -10.12 -0.63
CA LEU A 61 21.97 -10.93 -1.46
C LEU A 61 21.47 -10.93 -2.91
N GLY A 62 21.79 -9.87 -3.67
CA GLY A 62 21.41 -9.81 -5.08
C GLY A 62 21.64 -8.51 -5.86
N GLN A 63 22.29 -7.47 -5.32
CA GLN A 63 22.62 -6.29 -6.12
C GLN A 63 24.14 -6.07 -6.19
N PRO A 64 24.82 -6.51 -7.27
CA PRO A 64 26.20 -6.10 -7.50
C PRO A 64 26.19 -4.60 -7.86
N GLY A 65 26.55 -3.72 -6.92
CA GLY A 65 26.79 -2.30 -7.23
C GLY A 65 26.46 -1.24 -6.17
N ALA A 66 26.15 -1.60 -4.92
CA ALA A 66 25.88 -0.58 -3.90
C ALA A 66 27.15 -0.22 -3.09
N SER A 67 27.72 0.95 -3.36
CA SER A 67 28.72 1.62 -2.51
C SER A 67 28.16 1.96 -1.12
N PRO A 68 29.01 2.11 -0.08
CA PRO A 68 28.56 2.21 1.31
C PRO A 68 27.82 3.53 1.63
N PRO A 69 26.96 3.56 2.66
CA PRO A 69 26.13 4.69 3.00
C PRO A 69 26.90 5.74 3.82
N THR A 70 26.94 6.97 3.33
CA THR A 70 27.33 8.14 4.12
C THR A 70 26.09 8.74 4.80
N ALA A 71 26.31 9.19 6.03
CA ALA A 71 25.39 9.68 7.07
C ALA A 71 24.45 10.87 6.67
N PRO A 72 23.51 11.29 7.55
CA PRO A 72 22.15 11.66 7.14
C PRO A 72 21.84 13.17 7.00
N ALA A 73 20.75 13.39 6.26
CA ALA A 73 19.73 14.44 6.37
C ALA A 73 20.11 15.93 6.20
N ALA A 74 19.71 16.51 5.06
CA ALA A 74 18.93 17.75 5.02
C ALA A 74 18.33 17.99 3.63
N LEU A 75 17.00 18.14 3.58
CA LEU A 75 16.27 18.91 2.55
C LEU A 75 16.51 18.50 1.07
N ALA A 76 16.21 17.25 0.71
CA ALA A 76 15.96 16.93 -0.68
C ALA A 76 14.49 17.22 -1.00
N ALA A 77 14.26 18.28 -1.78
CA ALA A 77 13.02 18.54 -2.47
C ALA A 77 12.48 17.23 -3.05
N ARG A 78 11.20 16.92 -2.76
CA ARG A 78 10.48 15.77 -3.34
C ARG A 78 10.61 15.86 -4.86
N ALA A 79 11.56 15.10 -5.41
CA ALA A 79 11.51 14.70 -6.80
C ALA A 79 10.14 14.06 -7.06
N PRO A 80 9.57 14.19 -8.28
CA PRO A 80 8.32 13.52 -8.59
C PRO A 80 8.49 12.04 -8.28
N SER A 81 7.80 11.59 -7.24
CA SER A 81 7.74 10.20 -6.82
C SER A 81 7.37 9.40 -8.05
N ALA A 82 8.21 8.44 -8.43
CA ALA A 82 7.91 7.51 -9.50
C ALA A 82 6.46 7.02 -9.34
N PRO A 83 5.68 6.92 -10.43
CA PRO A 83 4.30 6.47 -10.30
C PRO A 83 4.29 5.13 -9.59
N ALA A 84 3.35 4.96 -8.66
CA ALA A 84 3.12 3.68 -8.02
C ALA A 84 2.94 2.61 -9.11
N ARG A 85 3.33 1.37 -8.81
CA ARG A 85 3.18 0.25 -9.74
C ARG A 85 1.75 0.14 -10.25
N GLU A 86 1.52 -0.60 -11.32
CA GLU A 86 0.16 -0.91 -11.74
C GLU A 86 -0.55 -1.81 -10.70
N PHE A 87 -1.88 -1.73 -10.68
CA PHE A 87 -2.69 -2.68 -9.92
C PHE A 87 -2.43 -4.10 -10.43
N THR A 88 -2.40 -5.07 -9.53
CA THR A 88 -2.42 -6.50 -9.84
C THR A 88 -3.84 -6.94 -10.21
N GLU A 89 -3.98 -8.16 -10.72
CA GLU A 89 -5.29 -8.74 -11.00
C GLU A 89 -6.16 -8.88 -9.74
N ALA A 90 -5.55 -9.30 -8.63
CA ALA A 90 -6.24 -9.41 -7.35
C ALA A 90 -6.77 -8.04 -6.86
N GLU A 91 -5.97 -6.98 -6.99
CA GLU A 91 -6.37 -5.62 -6.63
C GLU A 91 -7.48 -5.10 -7.55
N ARG A 92 -7.38 -5.35 -8.86
CA ARG A 92 -8.45 -5.01 -9.81
C ARG A 92 -9.76 -5.73 -9.47
N ALA A 93 -9.70 -7.01 -9.11
CA ALA A 93 -10.88 -7.77 -8.69
C ALA A 93 -11.50 -7.20 -7.41
N LEU A 94 -10.67 -6.77 -6.46
CA LEU A 94 -11.11 -6.13 -5.23
C LEU A 94 -11.79 -4.79 -5.50
N ILE A 95 -11.16 -3.91 -6.28
CA ILE A 95 -11.71 -2.60 -6.66
C ILE A 95 -13.08 -2.78 -7.34
N ARG A 96 -13.19 -3.73 -8.29
CA ARG A 96 -14.45 -4.01 -8.99
C ARG A 96 -15.59 -4.37 -8.04
N LYS A 97 -15.31 -5.20 -7.02
CA LYS A 97 -16.32 -5.66 -6.06
C LYS A 97 -16.70 -4.59 -5.03
N VAL A 98 -15.75 -3.74 -4.63
CA VAL A 98 -15.90 -2.91 -3.43
C VAL A 98 -16.21 -1.44 -3.74
N HIS A 99 -15.78 -0.91 -4.90
CA HIS A 99 -15.86 0.54 -5.16
C HIS A 99 -17.29 1.14 -5.13
N GLY A 100 -18.33 0.32 -5.30
CA GLY A 100 -19.73 0.75 -5.21
C GLY A 100 -20.31 0.78 -3.78
N PHE A 101 -19.62 0.16 -2.82
CA PHE A 101 -20.10 0.00 -1.43
C PHE A 101 -19.21 0.72 -0.41
N MET A 102 -18.06 1.24 -0.83
CA MET A 102 -17.06 1.86 0.03
C MET A 102 -16.57 3.19 -0.56
N PRO A 103 -16.42 4.25 0.25
CA PRO A 103 -15.77 5.48 -0.17
C PRO A 103 -14.38 5.24 -0.77
N ALA A 104 -14.07 5.90 -1.89
CA ALA A 104 -12.82 5.69 -2.62
C ALA A 104 -11.57 5.90 -1.76
N GLN A 105 -11.60 6.84 -0.81
CA GLN A 105 -10.49 7.08 0.12
C GLN A 105 -10.23 5.88 1.07
N GLN A 106 -11.29 5.22 1.54
CA GLN A 106 -11.17 4.04 2.39
C GLN A 106 -10.65 2.83 1.59
N LEU A 107 -11.13 2.67 0.36
CA LEU A 107 -10.62 1.64 -0.55
C LEU A 107 -9.13 1.85 -0.87
N LEU A 108 -8.72 3.10 -1.11
CA LEU A 108 -7.32 3.44 -1.36
C LEU A 108 -6.43 3.10 -0.15
N ALA A 109 -6.89 3.43 1.06
CA ALA A 109 -6.16 3.12 2.29
C ALA A 109 -5.92 1.60 2.42
N LEU A 110 -6.97 0.80 2.22
CA LEU A 110 -6.87 -0.66 2.28
C LEU A 110 -5.93 -1.23 1.21
N LEU A 111 -5.96 -0.70 -0.01
CA LEU A 111 -5.05 -1.11 -1.08
C LEU A 111 -3.59 -0.81 -0.73
N ASN A 112 -3.32 0.35 -0.12
CA ASN A 112 -1.97 0.75 0.29
C ASN A 112 -1.47 -0.03 1.52
N GLU A 113 -2.35 -0.39 2.45
CA GLU A 113 -2.00 -1.30 3.55
C GLU A 113 -1.58 -2.67 3.01
N ARG A 114 -2.36 -3.23 2.08
CA ARG A 114 -2.01 -4.50 1.42
C ARG A 114 -0.70 -4.40 0.64
N LEU A 115 -0.50 -3.30 -0.08
CA LEU A 115 0.75 -3.04 -0.80
C LEU A 115 1.96 -3.05 0.14
N ALA A 116 1.83 -2.41 1.31
CA ALA A 116 2.87 -2.39 2.32
C ALA A 116 3.09 -3.77 2.97
N CYS A 117 2.05 -4.59 3.11
CA CYS A 117 2.20 -5.98 3.57
C CYS A 117 2.95 -6.85 2.56
N ASP A 118 2.68 -6.67 1.26
CA ASP A 118 3.26 -7.50 0.20
C ASP A 118 4.71 -7.10 -0.13
N LEU A 119 5.01 -5.79 -0.13
CA LEU A 119 6.29 -5.24 -0.60
C LEU A 119 7.13 -4.56 0.49
N GLY A 120 6.57 -4.35 1.69
CA GLY A 120 7.19 -3.61 2.77
C GLY A 120 6.80 -2.12 2.81
N PRO A 121 7.18 -1.40 3.88
CA PRO A 121 6.74 -0.04 4.15
C PRO A 121 7.31 1.01 3.17
N ASP A 122 8.38 0.68 2.45
CA ASP A 122 9.04 1.58 1.50
C ASP A 122 8.39 1.56 0.10
N ALA A 123 7.34 0.75 -0.07
CA ALA A 123 6.60 0.69 -1.33
C ALA A 123 5.92 2.03 -1.64
N THR A 124 6.03 2.51 -2.88
CA THR A 124 5.38 3.75 -3.30
C THR A 124 3.86 3.57 -3.32
N PRO A 125 3.10 4.34 -2.53
CA PRO A 125 1.67 4.15 -2.37
C PRO A 125 0.90 4.55 -3.63
N TYR A 126 -0.20 3.86 -3.88
CA TYR A 126 -1.17 4.24 -4.89
C TYR A 126 -1.77 5.62 -4.60
N GLY A 127 -1.99 6.37 -5.68
CA GLY A 127 -2.65 7.68 -5.63
C GLY A 127 -4.14 7.61 -5.95
N MET A 128 -4.89 8.63 -5.54
CA MET A 128 -6.31 8.76 -5.86
C MET A 128 -6.56 8.82 -7.36
N ASP A 129 -5.71 9.51 -8.12
CA ASP A 129 -5.83 9.62 -9.57
C ASP A 129 -5.73 8.25 -10.25
N GLN A 130 -4.85 7.39 -9.75
CA GLN A 130 -4.69 6.03 -10.26
C GLN A 130 -5.90 5.15 -9.94
N LEU A 131 -6.43 5.24 -8.71
CA LEU A 131 -7.65 4.53 -8.32
C LEU A 131 -8.86 4.98 -9.17
N HIS A 132 -9.04 6.28 -9.37
CA HIS A 132 -10.12 6.82 -10.21
C HIS A 132 -9.98 6.39 -11.67
N ALA A 133 -8.76 6.42 -12.23
CA ALA A 133 -8.51 5.91 -13.57
C ALA A 133 -8.91 4.43 -13.69
N GLN A 134 -8.53 3.60 -12.69
CA GLN A 134 -8.89 2.18 -12.66
C GLN A 134 -10.40 1.96 -12.51
N ILE A 135 -11.10 2.74 -11.68
CA ILE A 135 -12.56 2.69 -11.56
C ILE A 135 -13.20 3.04 -12.91
N GLY A 136 -12.67 4.05 -13.59
CA GLY A 136 -13.09 4.46 -14.93
C GLY A 136 -13.03 3.32 -15.97
N THR A 137 -12.05 2.42 -15.86
CA THR A 137 -11.96 1.24 -16.76
C THR A 137 -13.11 0.25 -16.57
N PHE A 138 -13.68 0.12 -15.37
CA PHE A 138 -14.84 -0.75 -15.12
C PHE A 138 -16.13 -0.14 -15.65
N THR A 139 -16.20 1.19 -15.67
CA THR A 139 -17.33 1.92 -16.25
C THR A 139 -17.29 1.99 -17.79
N ALA A 140 -16.19 1.53 -18.41
CA ALA A 140 -15.99 1.59 -19.87
C ALA A 140 -16.80 0.54 -20.67
N ALA A 141 -17.54 -0.35 -20.02
CA ALA A 141 -18.62 -1.09 -20.68
C ALA A 141 -19.93 -0.32 -20.48
N ALA A 142 -20.06 0.82 -21.15
CA ALA A 142 -21.34 1.52 -21.21
C ALA A 142 -22.32 0.67 -22.04
N PRO A 143 -23.45 0.19 -21.49
CA PRO A 143 -24.61 -0.05 -22.35
C PRO A 143 -24.88 1.27 -23.10
N ALA A 144 -25.28 1.19 -24.35
CA ALA A 144 -25.46 2.35 -25.23
C ALA A 144 -26.27 3.48 -24.57
N GLY A 145 -25.57 4.45 -23.95
CA GLY A 145 -26.17 5.47 -23.08
C GLY A 145 -25.18 5.88 -21.99
N GLY A 146 -24.37 6.91 -22.27
CA GLY A 146 -23.29 7.34 -21.37
C GLY A 146 -23.72 7.69 -19.94
N HIS A 147 -22.76 7.81 -19.05
CA HIS A 147 -22.91 8.46 -17.74
C HIS A 147 -23.21 9.97 -17.91
N GLY A 148 -24.43 10.38 -17.57
CA GLY A 148 -24.84 11.78 -17.55
C GLY A 148 -26.36 11.96 -17.52
N TRP A 149 -26.82 13.12 -17.04
CA TRP A 149 -28.25 13.45 -16.93
C TRP A 149 -29.01 13.27 -18.26
N ALA A 150 -28.41 13.67 -19.38
CA ALA A 150 -29.02 13.53 -20.69
C ALA A 150 -29.24 12.06 -21.11
N ALA A 151 -28.31 11.18 -20.74
CA ALA A 151 -28.41 9.76 -21.04
C ALA A 151 -29.37 9.03 -20.09
N GLN A 152 -29.41 9.44 -18.81
CA GLN A 152 -30.42 8.99 -17.86
C GLN A 152 -31.84 9.28 -18.37
N ARG A 153 -32.10 10.51 -18.85
CA ARG A 153 -33.41 10.84 -19.46
C ARG A 153 -33.72 9.99 -20.68
N LYS A 154 -32.72 9.69 -21.52
CA LYS A 154 -32.87 8.80 -22.69
C LYS A 154 -33.26 7.38 -22.28
N LEU A 155 -32.62 6.84 -21.23
CA LEU A 155 -32.93 5.53 -20.68
C LEU A 155 -34.34 5.48 -20.08
N ILE A 156 -34.75 6.50 -19.33
CA ILE A 156 -36.11 6.60 -18.77
C ILE A 156 -37.13 6.65 -19.91
N ALA A 157 -36.90 7.47 -20.94
CA ALA A 157 -37.79 7.55 -22.10
C ALA A 157 -37.89 6.21 -22.86
N GLN A 158 -36.78 5.46 -22.97
CA GLN A 158 -36.79 4.12 -23.56
C GLN A 158 -37.55 3.10 -22.68
N ALA A 159 -37.36 3.15 -21.36
CA ALA A 159 -38.09 2.30 -20.42
C ALA A 159 -39.60 2.58 -20.44
N ARG A 160 -40.01 3.83 -20.68
CA ARG A 160 -41.42 4.20 -20.93
C ARG A 160 -41.95 3.57 -22.20
N ARG A 161 -41.28 3.81 -23.33
CA ARG A 161 -41.71 3.27 -24.64
C ARG A 161 -41.78 1.74 -24.68
N SER A 162 -40.92 1.06 -23.93
CA SER A 162 -40.93 -0.40 -23.83
C SER A 162 -41.96 -0.94 -22.82
N GLY A 163 -42.65 -0.08 -22.08
CA GLY A 163 -43.61 -0.48 -21.05
C GLY A 163 -42.97 -0.96 -19.73
N LEU A 164 -41.64 -1.00 -19.65
CA LEU A 164 -40.92 -1.43 -18.43
C LEU A 164 -41.23 -0.52 -17.24
N LEU A 165 -41.31 0.80 -17.47
CA LEU A 165 -41.58 1.75 -16.40
C LEU A 165 -42.99 1.59 -15.81
N ALA A 166 -43.95 1.07 -16.59
CA ALA A 166 -45.30 0.80 -16.11
C ALA A 166 -45.35 -0.38 -15.12
N ALA A 167 -44.35 -1.27 -15.13
CA ALA A 167 -44.22 -2.34 -14.15
C ALA A 167 -43.59 -1.86 -12.83
N ILE A 168 -43.05 -0.64 -12.78
CA ILE A 168 -42.43 -0.06 -11.58
C ILE A 168 -43.49 0.69 -10.78
N THR A 169 -44.06 0.02 -9.78
CA THR A 169 -45.01 0.61 -8.84
C THR A 169 -44.30 1.31 -7.68
N GLU A 170 -45.02 2.13 -6.91
CA GLU A 170 -44.50 2.71 -5.67
C GLU A 170 -44.02 1.62 -4.69
N GLN A 171 -44.71 0.49 -4.63
CA GLN A 171 -44.30 -0.65 -3.79
C GLN A 171 -42.95 -1.22 -4.23
N VAL A 172 -42.70 -1.37 -5.53
CA VAL A 172 -41.40 -1.81 -6.05
C VAL A 172 -40.29 -0.82 -5.68
N ILE A 173 -40.58 0.48 -5.70
CA ILE A 173 -39.64 1.52 -5.29
C ILE A 173 -39.33 1.42 -3.79
N ASP A 174 -40.34 1.14 -2.97
CA ASP A 174 -40.17 0.99 -1.53
C ASP A 174 -39.41 -0.28 -1.15
N ASP A 175 -39.73 -1.41 -1.79
CA ASP A 175 -38.99 -2.66 -1.62
C ASP A 175 -37.53 -2.49 -2.02
N PHE A 176 -37.27 -1.80 -3.14
CA PHE A 176 -35.92 -1.43 -3.56
C PHE A 176 -35.22 -0.54 -2.52
N ALA A 177 -35.93 0.45 -1.97
CA ALA A 177 -35.38 1.33 -0.94
C ALA A 177 -34.98 0.58 0.33
N VAL A 178 -35.76 -0.42 0.75
CA VAL A 178 -35.44 -1.28 1.90
C VAL A 178 -34.21 -2.14 1.60
N VAL A 179 -34.19 -2.84 0.45
CA VAL A 179 -33.08 -3.72 0.07
C VAL A 179 -31.76 -2.96 -0.03
N PHE A 180 -31.79 -1.75 -0.58
CA PHE A 180 -30.60 -0.91 -0.76
C PHE A 180 -30.38 0.12 0.34
N SER A 181 -31.17 0.08 1.42
CA SER A 181 -31.04 0.98 2.57
C SER A 181 -31.00 2.47 2.19
N LEU A 182 -31.87 2.88 1.28
CA LEU A 182 -31.95 4.26 0.82
C LEU A 182 -32.51 5.18 1.91
N ASN A 183 -31.93 6.37 2.04
CA ASN A 183 -32.49 7.42 2.91
C ASN A 183 -33.79 7.98 2.30
N PRO A 184 -34.78 8.42 3.12
CA PRO A 184 -35.97 9.12 2.65
C PRO A 184 -35.76 10.15 1.53
N LYS A 185 -34.69 10.95 1.60
CA LYS A 185 -34.36 11.93 0.55
C LYS A 185 -34.07 11.26 -0.81
N GLN A 186 -33.36 10.14 -0.80
CA GLN A 186 -33.02 9.39 -2.01
C GLN A 186 -34.26 8.70 -2.60
N VAL A 187 -35.14 8.18 -1.74
CA VAL A 187 -36.42 7.59 -2.17
C VAL A 187 -37.31 8.63 -2.84
N LEU A 188 -37.41 9.84 -2.26
CA LEU A 188 -38.13 10.96 -2.88
C LEU A 188 -37.55 11.31 -4.25
N CYS A 189 -36.23 11.53 -4.35
CA CYS A 189 -35.59 11.82 -5.63
C CYS A 189 -35.81 10.71 -6.67
N LEU A 190 -35.84 9.44 -6.24
CA LEU A 190 -36.09 8.29 -7.11
C LEU A 190 -37.54 8.29 -7.62
N ARG A 191 -38.51 8.51 -6.73
CA ARG A 191 -39.93 8.64 -7.10
C ARG A 191 -40.15 9.80 -8.05
N ASP A 192 -39.58 10.97 -7.75
CA ASP A 192 -39.67 12.15 -8.62
C ASP A 192 -39.10 11.86 -10.01
N THR A 193 -37.98 11.14 -10.08
CA THR A 193 -37.33 10.84 -11.37
C THR A 193 -38.10 9.80 -12.19
N LEU A 194 -38.66 8.77 -11.55
CA LEU A 194 -39.31 7.65 -12.26
C LEU A 194 -40.78 7.92 -12.55
N LEU A 195 -41.50 8.59 -11.63
CA LEU A 195 -42.96 8.76 -11.70
C LEU A 195 -43.39 10.10 -12.31
N GLN A 196 -42.44 10.95 -12.75
CA GLN A 196 -42.78 12.20 -13.44
C GLN A 196 -43.73 11.93 -14.62
N PRO A 197 -44.88 12.62 -14.75
CA PRO A 197 -45.68 12.53 -15.96
C PRO A 197 -44.86 13.05 -17.15
N GLU A 198 -45.14 12.55 -18.36
CA GLU A 198 -44.57 13.17 -19.55
C GLU A 198 -45.15 14.59 -19.64
N ASP A 199 -44.35 15.62 -19.38
CA ASP A 199 -44.68 16.97 -19.78
C ASP A 199 -44.85 16.93 -21.30
N GLY A 200 -46.11 16.93 -21.75
CA GLY A 200 -46.43 16.98 -23.16
C GLY A 200 -46.05 18.34 -23.72
N GLN A 201 -44.83 18.47 -24.23
CA GLN A 201 -44.46 19.27 -25.42
C GLN A 201 -42.99 19.06 -25.81
#